data_AF-S6G893-F1
#
_entry.id   AF-S6G893-F1
#
_cell.length_a   1.000
_cell.length_b   1.000
_cell.length_c   1.000
_cell.angle_alpha   90.00
_cell.angle_beta   90.00
_cell.angle_gamma   90.00
#
_symmetry.space_group_name_H-M   'P 1'
#
loop_
_entity.id
_entity.type
_entity.pdbx_description
1 polymer ?
#
loop_
_entity_poly.entity_id
_entity_poly.type
_entity_poly.pdbx_seq_one_letter_code
_entity_poly.pdbx_strand_id
1 'polypeptide(L)'
;MKKLLKISLLPFMALSVVGCTTKIKPSDLINGSVKEKKLYENDHIKKILDSIYKDNKDLEKRYINTQEHRFRSAYTDLRYSLTVYPIFIGHYVTEDVEKQYRDVVNKAKKLIENNLSSNWYWTLNNIDKFVFNFNPYGDFYRANAVDQQLFKLNDQANSTLVSIDNKFPTGMITFKNKTLEVDKLKEFKTFYLIYDNYKVLKMIQYKEDEKLITRILPDLLIFKDKNITKDEIKPNLEKIEKETFNIRKQKLDDYLEDKKDKYENADIYQMKSDFSSSHRNIWINDWRVRNKFRSYDLKQTKLAESLFENLKQDRTKVDQYIGDWKNRLEEAYEQDVINSQPYTEHKQLLDEYKEKLDQLVNTTIEKIQKWSKEPPKQFGKNERQTALQQYEDTDKQFFEFQAKRQYSNALFDSINKINQIDINKIIEDKDLDKVKIFRFSMRYIYENK
;
A
#
# COMPACT_ATOMS: atom_id res chain seq x y z
N MET A 1 -45.54 12.44 -31.18
CA MET A 1 -44.12 12.22 -31.54
C MET A 1 -43.35 11.81 -30.30
N LYS A 2 -42.73 10.63 -30.35
CA LYS A 2 -41.98 9.96 -29.28
C LYS A 2 -40.73 10.78 -28.90
N LYS A 3 -40.50 11.04 -27.61
CA LYS A 3 -39.18 11.43 -27.10
C LYS A 3 -38.56 10.21 -26.40
N LEU A 4 -37.51 9.69 -27.02
CA LEU A 4 -36.73 8.54 -26.59
C LEU A 4 -36.08 8.80 -25.22
N LEU A 5 -36.35 7.91 -24.26
CA LEU A 5 -35.52 7.75 -23.07
C LEU A 5 -34.15 7.22 -23.48
N LYS A 6 -33.11 8.00 -23.21
CA LYS A 6 -31.71 7.56 -23.24
C LYS A 6 -31.50 6.59 -22.08
N ILE A 7 -31.67 5.30 -22.33
CA ILE A 7 -31.19 4.24 -21.44
C ILE A 7 -29.68 4.19 -21.57
N SER A 8 -28.97 4.69 -20.57
CA SER A 8 -27.54 4.46 -20.41
C SER A 8 -27.29 2.97 -20.25
N LEU A 9 -26.43 2.41 -21.10
CA LEU A 9 -25.94 1.03 -21.03
C LEU A 9 -25.31 0.77 -19.65
N LEU A 10 -26.02 0.04 -18.80
CA LEU A 10 -25.40 -0.79 -17.76
C LEU A 10 -24.77 -2.01 -18.47
N PRO A 11 -23.55 -2.44 -18.11
CA PRO A 11 -22.99 -3.66 -18.66
C PRO A 11 -23.82 -4.84 -18.13
N PHE A 12 -24.81 -5.27 -18.92
CA PHE A 12 -25.43 -6.57 -18.81
C PHE A 12 -24.33 -7.61 -19.03
N MET A 13 -23.87 -8.26 -17.96
CA MET A 13 -23.28 -9.58 -18.10
C MET A 13 -24.38 -10.49 -18.66
N ALA A 14 -24.21 -10.93 -19.90
CA ALA A 14 -25.07 -11.92 -20.53
C ALA A 14 -25.02 -13.22 -19.70
N LEU A 15 -26.04 -13.43 -18.88
CA LEU A 15 -26.34 -14.73 -18.31
C LEU A 15 -27.00 -15.56 -19.43
N SER A 16 -26.20 -16.34 -20.15
CA SER A 16 -26.73 -17.42 -20.99
C SER A 16 -27.22 -18.54 -20.08
N VAL A 17 -28.46 -18.41 -19.59
CA VAL A 17 -29.16 -19.49 -18.91
C VAL A 17 -29.82 -20.34 -19.98
N VAL A 18 -29.19 -21.44 -20.38
CA VAL A 18 -29.89 -22.50 -21.12
C VAL A 18 -30.74 -23.24 -20.09
N GLY A 19 -32.04 -22.98 -20.10
CA GLY A 19 -33.00 -23.66 -19.26
C GLY A 19 -33.23 -25.09 -19.73
N CYS A 20 -33.11 -26.06 -18.82
CA CYS A 20 -33.82 -27.32 -18.90
C CYS A 20 -34.88 -27.32 -17.79
N THR A 21 -36.13 -27.15 -18.17
CA THR A 21 -37.30 -27.31 -17.30
C THR A 21 -37.68 -28.78 -17.23
N THR A 22 -37.08 -29.53 -16.32
CA THR A 22 -37.67 -30.82 -15.91
C THR A 22 -38.72 -30.57 -14.84
N LYS A 23 -40.00 -30.74 -15.20
CA LYS A 23 -41.12 -30.81 -14.25
C LYS A 23 -40.90 -32.00 -13.31
N ILE A 24 -40.53 -31.73 -12.06
CA ILE A 24 -40.54 -32.72 -10.98
C ILE A 24 -41.92 -32.68 -10.32
N LYS A 25 -42.60 -33.83 -10.26
CA LYS A 25 -43.85 -33.99 -9.50
C LYS A 25 -43.56 -33.93 -7.99
N PRO A 26 -44.45 -33.35 -7.17
CA PRO A 26 -44.23 -33.25 -5.73
C PRO A 26 -44.38 -34.64 -5.08
N SER A 27 -43.35 -35.09 -4.37
CA SER A 27 -43.50 -36.18 -3.41
C SER A 27 -43.74 -35.57 -2.04
N ASP A 28 -44.95 -35.76 -1.52
CA ASP A 28 -45.31 -35.46 -0.14
C ASP A 28 -44.52 -36.34 0.83
N LEU A 29 -43.51 -35.78 1.47
CA LEU A 29 -42.93 -36.26 2.72
C LEU A 29 -42.52 -35.04 3.55
N ILE A 30 -43.52 -34.41 4.18
CA ILE A 30 -43.30 -33.39 5.21
C ILE A 30 -42.93 -34.14 6.50
N ASN A 31 -41.64 -34.45 6.66
CA ASN A 31 -41.05 -34.51 7.99
C ASN A 31 -40.71 -33.06 8.36
N GLY A 32 -41.20 -32.60 9.52
CA GLY A 32 -41.01 -31.24 10.01
C GLY A 32 -39.54 -30.85 10.05
N SER A 33 -39.06 -30.25 8.95
CA SER A 33 -37.71 -29.73 8.86
C SER A 33 -37.67 -28.49 9.74
N VAL A 34 -36.89 -28.53 10.81
CA VAL A 34 -36.47 -27.31 11.51
C VAL A 34 -35.95 -26.37 10.43
N LYS A 35 -36.66 -25.26 10.21
CA LYS A 35 -36.32 -24.32 9.14
C LYS A 35 -34.89 -23.83 9.38
N GLU A 36 -33.96 -24.24 8.52
CA GLU A 36 -32.56 -23.85 8.65
C GLU A 36 -32.49 -22.32 8.68
N LYS A 37 -31.96 -21.76 9.76
CA LYS A 37 -31.79 -20.31 9.90
C LYS A 37 -30.93 -19.81 8.74
N LYS A 38 -31.37 -18.78 8.04
CA LYS A 38 -30.63 -18.24 6.89
C LYS A 38 -29.76 -17.06 7.30
N LEU A 39 -28.61 -16.86 6.63
CA LEU A 39 -27.67 -15.80 7.00
C LEU A 39 -28.31 -14.40 6.93
N TYR A 40 -29.21 -14.16 5.97
CA TYR A 40 -29.87 -12.87 5.81
C TYR A 40 -30.83 -12.55 6.98
N GLU A 41 -31.18 -13.54 7.82
CA GLU A 41 -32.01 -13.37 9.02
C GLU A 41 -31.18 -12.91 10.23
N ASN A 42 -29.85 -12.90 10.13
CA ASN A 42 -28.98 -12.32 11.17
C ASN A 42 -29.06 -10.77 11.12
N ASP A 43 -29.31 -10.14 12.27
CA ASP A 43 -29.52 -8.69 12.37
C ASP A 43 -28.33 -7.87 11.83
N HIS A 44 -27.10 -8.33 12.01
CA HIS A 44 -25.92 -7.63 11.53
C HIS A 44 -25.79 -7.72 10.01
N ILE A 45 -26.08 -8.88 9.44
CA ILE A 45 -26.09 -9.09 7.98
C ILE A 45 -27.22 -8.31 7.32
N LYS A 46 -28.40 -8.32 7.95
CA LYS A 46 -29.55 -7.52 7.52
C LYS A 46 -29.22 -6.04 7.46
N LYS A 47 -28.50 -5.48 8.46
CA LYS A 47 -28.03 -4.08 8.42
C LYS A 47 -27.13 -3.79 7.23
N ILE A 48 -26.27 -4.73 6.82
CA ILE A 48 -25.42 -4.57 5.63
C ILE A 48 -26.28 -4.60 4.36
N LEU A 49 -27.19 -5.56 4.23
CA LEU A 49 -28.13 -5.65 3.09
C LEU A 49 -29.00 -4.39 2.98
N ASP A 50 -29.58 -3.94 4.09
CA ASP A 50 -30.36 -2.71 4.19
C ASP A 50 -29.53 -1.49 3.77
N SER A 51 -28.23 -1.46 4.07
CA SER A 51 -27.35 -0.36 3.64
C SER A 51 -27.11 -0.31 2.13
N ILE A 52 -27.32 -1.42 1.42
CA ILE A 52 -27.08 -1.54 -0.04
C ILE A 52 -28.39 -1.42 -0.82
N TYR A 53 -29.47 -2.01 -0.31
CA TYR A 53 -30.72 -2.20 -1.04
C TYR A 53 -31.92 -1.51 -0.38
N LYS A 54 -31.68 -0.51 0.48
CA LYS A 54 -32.73 0.25 1.20
C LYS A 54 -33.93 0.60 0.30
N ASP A 55 -33.63 1.08 -0.91
CA ASP A 55 -34.62 1.62 -1.83
C ASP A 55 -35.13 0.58 -2.85
N ASN A 56 -34.62 -0.67 -2.83
CA ASN A 56 -35.01 -1.71 -3.78
C ASN A 56 -34.99 -3.13 -3.17
N LYS A 57 -36.03 -3.44 -2.39
CA LYS A 57 -36.19 -4.73 -1.73
C LYS A 57 -36.37 -5.93 -2.67
N ASP A 58 -36.86 -5.71 -3.88
CA ASP A 58 -36.94 -6.79 -4.88
C ASP A 58 -35.57 -7.15 -5.44
N LEU A 59 -34.70 -6.15 -5.64
CA LEU A 59 -33.30 -6.39 -6.00
C LEU A 59 -32.56 -7.13 -4.88
N GLU A 60 -32.80 -6.77 -3.62
CA GLU A 60 -32.26 -7.49 -2.46
C GLU A 60 -32.64 -8.97 -2.47
N LYS A 61 -33.93 -9.28 -2.62
CA LYS A 61 -34.43 -10.66 -2.69
C LYS A 61 -33.81 -11.44 -3.84
N ARG A 62 -33.72 -10.84 -5.04
CA ARG A 62 -33.08 -11.47 -6.20
C ARG A 62 -31.59 -11.71 -5.97
N TYR A 63 -30.90 -10.75 -5.37
CA TYR A 63 -29.49 -10.90 -5.01
C TYR A 63 -29.30 -12.07 -4.04
N ILE A 64 -30.00 -12.08 -2.90
CA ILE A 64 -29.94 -13.16 -1.91
C ILE A 64 -30.25 -14.51 -2.56
N ASN A 65 -31.33 -14.61 -3.34
CA ASN A 65 -31.71 -15.85 -4.00
C ASN A 65 -30.61 -16.36 -4.94
N THR A 66 -29.98 -15.46 -5.71
CA THR A 66 -28.85 -15.82 -6.60
C THR A 66 -27.64 -16.30 -5.81
N GLN A 67 -27.36 -15.70 -4.65
CA GLN A 67 -26.23 -16.08 -3.81
C GLN A 67 -26.48 -17.40 -3.08
N GLU A 68 -27.69 -17.66 -2.58
CA GLU A 68 -28.07 -18.94 -1.95
C GLU A 68 -28.03 -20.12 -2.94
N HIS A 69 -28.33 -19.88 -4.22
CA HIS A 69 -28.36 -20.92 -5.27
C HIS A 69 -27.14 -20.89 -6.20
N ARG A 70 -26.02 -20.32 -5.74
CA ARG A 70 -24.79 -20.30 -6.52
C ARG A 70 -24.27 -21.72 -6.76
N PHE A 71 -23.84 -22.02 -7.98
CA PHE A 71 -23.39 -23.36 -8.36
C PHE A 71 -22.24 -23.89 -7.49
N ARG A 72 -22.24 -25.21 -7.28
CA ARG A 72 -21.19 -25.94 -6.54
C ARG A 72 -19.78 -25.69 -7.07
N SER A 73 -19.63 -25.43 -8.37
CA SER A 73 -18.35 -25.08 -8.99
C SER A 73 -17.69 -23.84 -8.36
N ALA A 74 -18.47 -22.92 -7.76
CA ALA A 74 -17.92 -21.74 -7.10
C ALA A 74 -16.93 -22.08 -5.97
N TYR A 75 -17.13 -23.19 -5.25
CA TYR A 75 -16.17 -23.66 -4.25
C TYR A 75 -14.86 -24.09 -4.88
N THR A 76 -14.96 -24.90 -5.94
CA THR A 76 -13.82 -25.43 -6.67
C THR A 76 -13.02 -24.31 -7.32
N ASP A 77 -13.69 -23.38 -8.00
CA ASP A 77 -13.06 -22.25 -8.65
C ASP A 77 -12.34 -21.33 -7.65
N LEU A 78 -12.97 -21.05 -6.51
CA LEU A 78 -12.36 -20.23 -5.46
C LEU A 78 -11.20 -20.95 -4.78
N ARG A 79 -11.32 -22.25 -4.51
CA ARG A 79 -10.22 -23.06 -3.94
C ARG A 79 -9.00 -23.07 -4.85
N TYR A 80 -9.18 -23.31 -6.14
CA TYR A 80 -8.09 -23.24 -7.11
C TYR A 80 -7.50 -21.83 -7.19
N SER A 81 -8.36 -20.81 -7.20
CA SER A 81 -7.90 -19.42 -7.28
C SER A 81 -7.06 -19.02 -6.06
N LEU A 82 -7.46 -19.40 -4.84
CA LEU A 82 -6.68 -19.14 -3.62
C LEU A 82 -5.38 -19.94 -3.54
N THR A 83 -5.30 -21.07 -4.26
CA THR A 83 -4.07 -21.86 -4.38
C THR A 83 -3.09 -21.21 -5.35
N VAL A 84 -3.59 -20.78 -6.51
CA VAL A 84 -2.77 -20.12 -7.55
C VAL A 84 -2.38 -18.69 -7.17
N TYR A 85 -3.26 -17.98 -6.46
CA TYR A 85 -3.06 -16.61 -5.99
C TYR A 85 -3.27 -16.52 -4.48
N PRO A 86 -2.27 -16.91 -3.68
CA PRO A 86 -2.40 -16.88 -2.23
C PRO A 86 -2.42 -15.45 -1.69
N ILE A 87 -3.27 -15.19 -0.70
CA ILE A 87 -3.57 -13.85 -0.17
C ILE A 87 -2.41 -13.20 0.61
N PHE A 88 -1.54 -13.98 1.23
CA PHE A 88 -0.54 -13.47 2.17
C PHE A 88 0.84 -13.25 1.55
N ILE A 89 0.97 -13.43 0.23
CA ILE A 89 2.17 -13.10 -0.52
C ILE A 89 1.67 -12.47 -1.81
N GLY A 90 1.93 -11.18 -2.00
CA GLY A 90 1.65 -10.54 -3.28
C GLY A 90 2.47 -11.22 -4.37
N HIS A 91 1.93 -12.25 -5.03
CA HIS A 91 2.54 -12.81 -6.24
C HIS A 91 2.30 -11.80 -7.36
N TYR A 92 3.29 -10.94 -7.57
CA TYR A 92 3.31 -10.09 -8.74
C TYR A 92 3.80 -10.93 -9.91
N VAL A 93 2.90 -11.20 -10.85
CA VAL A 93 3.34 -11.70 -12.14
C VAL A 93 3.81 -10.49 -12.93
N THR A 94 5.13 -10.33 -13.05
CA THR A 94 5.74 -9.27 -13.87
C THR A 94 5.45 -9.51 -15.35
N GLU A 95 5.76 -8.54 -16.21
CA GLU A 95 5.65 -8.72 -17.66
C GLU A 95 6.59 -9.83 -18.19
N ASP A 96 7.66 -10.12 -17.44
CA ASP A 96 8.70 -11.08 -17.80
C ASP A 96 8.31 -12.55 -17.62
N VAL A 97 7.16 -12.82 -16.97
CA VAL A 97 6.66 -14.20 -16.79
C VAL A 97 5.88 -14.64 -18.02
N GLU A 98 5.85 -15.95 -18.29
CA GLU A 98 5.13 -16.50 -19.43
C GLU A 98 3.67 -16.04 -19.45
N LYS A 99 3.20 -15.59 -20.62
CA LYS A 99 1.86 -15.03 -20.81
C LYS A 99 0.76 -15.96 -20.26
N GLN A 100 0.89 -17.27 -20.47
CA GLN A 100 -0.08 -18.25 -19.99
C GLN A 100 -0.20 -18.22 -18.46
N TYR A 101 0.93 -18.27 -17.75
CA TYR A 101 0.94 -18.21 -16.29
C TYR A 101 0.33 -16.89 -15.77
N ARG A 102 0.69 -15.76 -16.38
CA ARG A 102 0.10 -14.45 -16.06
C ARG A 102 -1.41 -14.41 -16.22
N ASP A 103 -1.92 -14.99 -17.30
CA ASP A 103 -3.36 -15.05 -17.54
C ASP A 103 -4.08 -15.90 -16.49
N VAL A 104 -3.50 -17.03 -16.07
CA VAL A 104 -4.08 -17.86 -15.00
C VAL A 104 -4.12 -17.11 -13.68
N VAL A 105 -3.01 -16.48 -13.29
CA VAL A 105 -2.92 -15.73 -12.02
C VAL A 105 -3.88 -14.53 -12.00
N ASN A 106 -3.97 -13.77 -13.09
CA ASN A 106 -4.88 -12.63 -13.17
C ASN A 106 -6.36 -13.06 -13.11
N LYS A 107 -6.71 -14.21 -13.73
CA LYS A 107 -8.05 -14.80 -13.60
C LYS A 107 -8.33 -15.20 -12.16
N ALA A 108 -7.38 -15.84 -11.47
CA ALA A 108 -7.50 -16.20 -10.06
C ALA A 108 -7.70 -14.96 -9.17
N LYS A 109 -6.86 -13.92 -9.31
CA LYS A 109 -6.99 -12.64 -8.59
C LYS A 109 -8.38 -12.04 -8.77
N LYS A 110 -8.85 -11.93 -10.02
CA LYS A 110 -10.18 -11.36 -10.34
C LYS A 110 -11.32 -12.21 -9.78
N LEU A 111 -11.19 -13.54 -9.80
CA LEU A 111 -12.20 -14.43 -9.24
C LEU A 111 -12.31 -14.24 -7.72
N ILE A 112 -11.19 -14.16 -7.02
CA ILE A 112 -11.18 -13.89 -5.57
C ILE A 112 -11.78 -12.51 -5.30
N GLU A 113 -11.32 -11.46 -5.98
CA GLU A 113 -11.83 -10.10 -5.81
C GLU A 113 -13.35 -10.02 -6.04
N ASN A 114 -13.86 -10.71 -7.07
CA ASN A 114 -15.29 -10.79 -7.34
C ASN A 114 -16.07 -11.54 -6.25
N ASN A 115 -15.48 -12.58 -5.63
CA ASN A 115 -16.12 -13.28 -4.52
C ASN A 115 -16.15 -12.44 -3.24
N LEU A 116 -15.08 -11.69 -2.97
CA LEU A 116 -14.99 -10.81 -1.81
C LEU A 116 -15.80 -9.51 -1.97
N SER A 117 -16.06 -9.07 -3.20
CA SER A 117 -16.87 -7.88 -3.50
C SER A 117 -18.28 -8.24 -3.97
N SER A 118 -18.49 -8.51 -5.26
CA SER A 118 -19.81 -8.72 -5.83
C SER A 118 -20.58 -9.89 -5.21
N ASN A 119 -19.88 -10.92 -4.73
CA ASN A 119 -20.48 -12.12 -4.12
C ASN A 119 -20.18 -12.23 -2.61
N TRP A 120 -19.99 -11.10 -1.95
CA TRP A 120 -19.66 -11.05 -0.52
C TRP A 120 -20.65 -11.85 0.32
N TYR A 121 -21.95 -11.86 -0.01
CA TYR A 121 -22.96 -12.59 0.75
C TYR A 121 -22.72 -14.10 0.70
N TRP A 122 -22.46 -14.67 -0.49
CA TRP A 122 -22.12 -16.09 -0.61
C TRP A 122 -20.85 -16.41 0.17
N THR A 123 -19.85 -15.53 0.12
CA THR A 123 -18.62 -15.69 0.91
C THR A 123 -18.92 -15.75 2.41
N LEU A 124 -19.73 -14.83 2.94
CA LEU A 124 -20.10 -14.85 4.37
C LEU A 124 -20.99 -16.05 4.74
N ASN A 125 -21.90 -16.47 3.86
CA ASN A 125 -22.78 -17.61 4.11
C ASN A 125 -22.05 -18.95 4.16
N ASN A 126 -20.80 -18.96 3.71
CA ASN A 126 -19.92 -20.12 3.72
C ASN A 126 -18.63 -19.82 4.50
N ILE A 127 -18.58 -18.77 5.32
CA ILE A 127 -17.35 -18.34 5.99
C ILE A 127 -16.80 -19.40 6.95
N ASP A 128 -17.70 -20.22 7.51
CA ASP A 128 -17.39 -21.38 8.34
C ASP A 128 -16.62 -22.47 7.59
N LYS A 129 -16.65 -22.46 6.26
CA LYS A 129 -15.91 -23.38 5.40
C LYS A 129 -14.53 -22.87 4.97
N PHE A 130 -14.22 -21.62 5.27
CA PHE A 130 -12.91 -21.05 4.98
C PHE A 130 -11.88 -21.49 6.03
N VAL A 131 -10.65 -21.66 5.55
CA VAL A 131 -9.47 -21.81 6.39
C VAL A 131 -8.59 -20.59 6.18
N PHE A 132 -8.10 -20.07 7.29
CA PHE A 132 -7.20 -18.94 7.36
C PHE A 132 -5.86 -19.42 7.91
N ASN A 133 -4.77 -18.96 7.31
CA ASN A 133 -3.42 -19.25 7.78
C ASN A 133 -2.88 -18.08 8.60
N PHE A 134 -2.11 -18.40 9.64
CA PHE A 134 -1.42 -17.39 10.42
C PHE A 134 -0.49 -16.58 9.51
N ASN A 135 -0.57 -15.26 9.62
CA ASN A 135 0.17 -14.31 8.83
C ASN A 135 0.67 -13.19 9.74
N PRO A 136 1.79 -13.38 10.45
CA PRO A 136 2.37 -12.35 11.30
C PRO A 136 3.04 -11.23 10.51
N TYR A 137 3.20 -11.35 9.19
CA TYR A 137 3.94 -10.40 8.34
C TYR A 137 3.00 -9.45 7.59
N GLY A 138 3.60 -8.46 6.91
CA GLY A 138 2.93 -7.62 5.93
C GLY A 138 2.83 -8.33 4.58
N ASP A 139 3.25 -7.68 3.51
CA ASP A 139 3.24 -8.23 2.15
C ASP A 139 4.45 -9.15 1.84
N PHE A 140 5.44 -9.20 2.73
CA PHE A 140 6.70 -9.91 2.53
C PHE A 140 7.14 -10.64 3.79
N TYR A 141 7.66 -11.86 3.60
CA TYR A 141 8.40 -12.56 4.65
C TYR A 141 9.65 -11.78 5.04
N ARG A 142 9.94 -11.76 6.34
CA ARG A 142 11.21 -11.27 6.86
C ARG A 142 11.81 -12.40 7.67
N ALA A 143 13.04 -12.81 7.33
CA ALA A 143 13.76 -13.75 8.18
C ALA A 143 14.29 -12.99 9.41
N ASN A 144 13.46 -12.86 10.45
CA ASN A 144 13.86 -12.28 11.73
C ASN A 144 13.46 -13.20 12.90
N ALA A 145 14.10 -13.03 14.05
CA ALA A 145 13.84 -13.84 15.26
C ALA A 145 12.42 -13.61 15.81
N VAL A 146 11.86 -12.42 15.58
CA VAL A 146 10.52 -12.01 16.00
C VAL A 146 9.45 -12.90 15.39
N ASP A 147 9.51 -13.14 14.08
CA ASP A 147 8.51 -13.96 13.39
C ASP A 147 8.49 -15.38 14.00
N GLN A 148 9.64 -15.97 14.30
CA GLN A 148 9.72 -17.28 14.94
C GLN A 148 9.06 -17.31 16.32
N GLN A 149 9.25 -16.26 17.12
CA GLN A 149 8.61 -16.13 18.43
C GLN A 149 7.08 -15.95 18.30
N LEU A 150 6.62 -15.20 17.30
CA LEU A 150 5.20 -15.03 17.01
C LEU A 150 4.53 -16.33 16.55
N PHE A 151 5.22 -17.15 15.75
CA PHE A 151 4.73 -18.49 15.41
C PHE A 151 4.57 -19.37 16.66
N LYS A 152 5.58 -19.42 17.53
CA LYS A 152 5.51 -20.17 18.80
C LYS A 152 4.36 -19.69 19.69
N LEU A 153 4.20 -18.38 19.85
CA LEU A 153 3.12 -17.79 20.63
C LEU A 153 1.75 -18.09 20.01
N ASN A 154 1.63 -18.02 18.68
CA ASN A 154 0.41 -18.37 18.00
C ASN A 154 0.05 -19.84 18.21
N ASP A 155 1.00 -20.77 18.12
CA ASP A 155 0.75 -22.20 18.30
C ASP A 155 0.33 -22.55 19.74
N GLN A 156 0.65 -21.69 20.72
CA GLN A 156 0.15 -21.82 22.10
C GLN A 156 -1.29 -21.30 22.26
N ALA A 157 -1.69 -20.28 21.50
CA ALA A 157 -3.01 -19.65 21.62
C ALA A 157 -4.06 -20.23 20.65
N ASN A 158 -3.60 -20.61 19.46
CA ASN A 158 -4.34 -20.99 18.27
C ASN A 158 -3.60 -22.13 17.54
N SER A 159 -4.01 -22.40 16.31
CA SER A 159 -3.26 -23.22 15.35
C SER A 159 -2.69 -22.34 14.24
N THR A 160 -1.71 -22.84 13.48
CA THR A 160 -1.27 -22.18 12.23
C THR A 160 -2.43 -22.04 11.23
N LEU A 161 -3.40 -22.96 11.26
CA LEU A 161 -4.61 -22.92 10.44
C LEU A 161 -5.84 -22.84 11.34
N VAL A 162 -6.70 -21.88 11.06
CA VAL A 162 -7.93 -21.63 11.83
C VAL A 162 -9.13 -21.47 10.91
N SER A 163 -10.32 -21.73 11.44
CA SER A 163 -11.59 -21.46 10.78
C SER A 163 -12.49 -20.64 11.68
N ILE A 164 -13.51 -20.05 11.10
CA ILE A 164 -14.69 -19.60 11.83
C ILE A 164 -15.58 -20.83 12.05
N ASP A 165 -16.13 -20.97 13.25
CA ASP A 165 -16.93 -22.15 13.61
C ASP A 165 -18.40 -21.91 13.26
N ASN A 166 -18.89 -20.71 13.54
CA ASN A 166 -20.27 -20.31 13.26
C ASN A 166 -20.34 -19.25 12.16
N LYS A 167 -21.04 -19.54 11.05
CA LYS A 167 -21.25 -18.57 9.94
C LYS A 167 -22.08 -17.34 10.31
N PHE A 168 -22.78 -17.35 11.44
CA PHE A 168 -23.56 -16.21 11.92
C PHE A 168 -22.72 -15.31 12.82
N PRO A 169 -22.46 -14.04 12.45
CA PRO A 169 -21.71 -13.13 13.31
C PRO A 169 -22.49 -12.85 14.60
N THR A 170 -21.79 -12.85 15.73
CA THR A 170 -22.34 -12.53 17.06
C THR A 170 -22.39 -11.02 17.29
N GLY A 171 -21.54 -10.25 16.62
CA GLY A 171 -21.48 -8.80 16.74
C GLY A 171 -21.11 -8.08 15.45
N MET A 172 -21.39 -6.78 15.41
CA MET A 172 -20.87 -5.87 14.40
C MET A 172 -20.48 -4.53 15.02
N ILE A 173 -19.33 -4.00 14.61
CA ILE A 173 -18.85 -2.65 14.93
C ILE A 173 -18.69 -1.89 13.62
N THR A 174 -19.18 -0.65 13.56
CA THR A 174 -19.12 0.18 12.35
C THR A 174 -18.32 1.44 12.63
N PHE A 175 -17.41 1.78 11.72
CA PHE A 175 -16.67 3.05 11.76
C PHE A 175 -16.95 3.87 10.51
N LYS A 176 -17.14 5.18 10.71
CA LYS A 176 -17.01 6.15 9.63
C LYS A 176 -15.52 6.47 9.48
N ASN A 177 -14.96 6.16 8.32
CA ASN A 177 -13.52 6.33 8.12
C ASN A 177 -13.19 7.81 7.96
N LYS A 178 -12.03 8.22 8.50
CA LYS A 178 -11.47 9.54 8.21
C LYS A 178 -10.92 9.55 6.79
N THR A 179 -11.05 10.68 6.11
CA THR A 179 -10.60 10.88 4.73
C THR A 179 -9.49 11.90 4.67
N LEU A 180 -8.54 11.70 3.75
CA LEU A 180 -7.59 12.72 3.33
C LEU A 180 -8.22 13.62 2.26
N GLU A 181 -7.61 14.79 2.01
CA GLU A 181 -8.08 15.70 0.95
C GLU A 181 -7.91 15.14 -0.47
N VAL A 182 -7.03 14.14 -0.62
CA VAL A 182 -6.75 13.41 -1.87
C VAL A 182 -7.64 12.19 -2.07
N ASP A 183 -8.48 11.87 -1.10
CA ASP A 183 -9.32 10.68 -1.13
C ASP A 183 -10.45 10.84 -2.16
N LYS A 184 -10.64 9.80 -2.97
CA LYS A 184 -11.58 9.76 -4.09
C LYS A 184 -12.84 8.98 -3.73
N LEU A 185 -12.77 8.03 -2.79
CA LEU A 185 -13.90 7.21 -2.40
C LEU A 185 -14.86 8.01 -1.52
N LYS A 186 -16.14 8.01 -1.88
CA LYS A 186 -17.18 8.74 -1.14
C LYS A 186 -17.89 7.80 -0.17
N GLU A 187 -18.49 8.37 0.88
CA GLU A 187 -19.31 7.64 1.85
C GLU A 187 -18.59 6.43 2.49
N PHE A 188 -17.28 6.55 2.67
CA PHE A 188 -16.43 5.43 3.07
C PHE A 188 -16.64 5.04 4.54
N LYS A 189 -17.03 3.78 4.76
CA LYS A 189 -17.20 3.17 6.08
C LYS A 189 -16.64 1.75 6.14
N THR A 190 -16.33 1.35 7.36
CA THR A 190 -15.84 0.00 7.70
C THR A 190 -16.86 -0.71 8.56
N PHE A 191 -17.10 -1.99 8.27
CA PHE A 191 -17.79 -2.93 9.15
C PHE A 191 -16.80 -3.96 9.66
N TYR A 192 -16.83 -4.22 10.96
CA TYR A 192 -16.12 -5.32 11.59
C TYR A 192 -17.15 -6.32 12.09
N LEU A 193 -17.21 -7.48 11.45
CA LEU A 193 -18.07 -8.58 11.84
C LEU A 193 -17.33 -9.46 12.85
N ILE A 194 -17.94 -9.67 14.02
CA ILE A 194 -17.40 -10.48 15.11
C ILE A 194 -18.02 -11.87 15.03
N TYR A 195 -17.17 -12.88 14.97
CA TYR A 195 -17.48 -14.29 14.90
C TYR A 195 -16.86 -15.00 16.09
N ASP A 196 -17.53 -16.06 16.55
CA ASP A 196 -17.08 -16.88 17.68
C ASP A 196 -16.66 -16.03 18.92
N ASN A 197 -17.20 -14.81 19.03
CA ASN A 197 -16.90 -13.75 20.00
C ASN A 197 -15.51 -13.10 19.93
N TYR A 198 -14.47 -13.74 19.42
CA TYR A 198 -13.08 -13.21 19.43
C TYR A 198 -12.40 -13.16 18.05
N LYS A 199 -13.07 -13.60 16.97
CA LYS A 199 -12.56 -13.55 15.60
C LYS A 199 -13.25 -12.42 14.85
N VAL A 200 -12.51 -11.58 14.15
CA VAL A 200 -13.03 -10.36 13.52
C VAL A 200 -12.65 -10.29 12.05
N LEU A 201 -13.68 -10.20 11.19
CA LEU A 201 -13.52 -10.01 9.75
C LEU A 201 -13.88 -8.57 9.37
N LYS A 202 -13.02 -7.93 8.58
CA LYS A 202 -13.23 -6.55 8.10
C LYS A 202 -13.94 -6.53 6.75
N MET A 203 -14.89 -5.62 6.62
CA MET A 203 -15.51 -5.23 5.36
C MET A 203 -15.43 -3.72 5.18
N ILE A 204 -15.32 -3.29 3.93
CA ILE A 204 -15.38 -1.89 3.54
C ILE A 204 -16.59 -1.64 2.64
N GLN A 205 -17.17 -0.45 2.75
CA GLN A 205 -18.21 0.02 1.84
C GLN A 205 -17.96 1.49 1.48
N TYR A 206 -18.06 1.79 0.20
CA TYR A 206 -17.84 3.13 -0.34
C TYR A 206 -18.60 3.30 -1.66
N LYS A 207 -18.73 4.53 -2.12
CA LYS A 207 -19.35 4.89 -3.39
C LYS A 207 -18.28 5.29 -4.41
N GLU A 208 -18.32 4.66 -5.57
CA GLU A 208 -17.45 4.93 -6.73
C GLU A 208 -18.34 5.01 -7.98
N ASP A 209 -18.24 6.10 -8.76
CA ASP A 209 -19.07 6.35 -9.95
C ASP A 209 -20.58 6.11 -9.71
N GLU A 210 -21.07 6.64 -8.59
CA GLU A 210 -22.43 6.48 -8.08
C GLU A 210 -22.84 5.05 -7.68
N LYS A 211 -21.96 4.06 -7.86
CA LYS A 211 -22.18 2.67 -7.45
C LYS A 211 -21.67 2.44 -6.04
N LEU A 212 -22.52 1.86 -5.19
CA LEU A 212 -22.11 1.39 -3.88
C LEU A 212 -21.35 0.07 -4.01
N ILE A 213 -20.09 0.07 -3.57
CA ILE A 213 -19.22 -1.10 -3.56
C ILE A 213 -19.09 -1.56 -2.12
N THR A 214 -19.30 -2.86 -1.89
CA THR A 214 -19.05 -3.52 -0.60
C THR A 214 -18.05 -4.64 -0.84
N ARG A 215 -17.03 -4.74 0.02
CA ARG A 215 -15.93 -5.71 -0.13
C ARG A 215 -15.47 -6.24 1.23
N ILE A 216 -15.28 -7.55 1.32
CA ILE A 216 -14.60 -8.24 2.41
C ILE A 216 -13.09 -8.07 2.22
N LEU A 217 -12.37 -7.70 3.28
CA LEU A 217 -10.92 -7.79 3.30
C LEU A 217 -10.53 -9.20 3.77
N PRO A 218 -9.53 -9.84 3.14
CA PRO A 218 -9.29 -11.27 3.31
C PRO A 218 -8.50 -11.61 4.59
N ASP A 219 -8.31 -10.64 5.48
CA ASP A 219 -7.65 -10.81 6.77
C ASP A 219 -8.66 -11.10 7.88
N LEU A 220 -8.34 -12.06 8.72
CA LEU A 220 -9.05 -12.40 9.95
C LEU A 220 -8.18 -11.99 11.14
N LEU A 221 -8.73 -11.13 12.00
CA LEU A 221 -8.08 -10.74 13.25
C LEU A 221 -8.58 -11.66 14.36
N ILE A 222 -7.67 -12.25 15.13
CA ILE A 222 -8.01 -13.14 16.25
C ILE A 222 -7.46 -12.52 17.52
N PHE A 223 -8.35 -12.20 18.46
CA PHE A 223 -7.94 -11.72 19.78
C PHE A 223 -7.39 -12.89 20.62
N LYS A 224 -6.27 -12.66 21.31
CA LYS A 224 -5.59 -13.67 22.16
C LYS A 224 -6.50 -14.15 23.29
N ASP A 225 -7.23 -13.22 23.92
CA ASP A 225 -8.25 -13.55 24.91
C ASP A 225 -9.55 -13.96 24.20
N LYS A 226 -9.94 -15.23 24.36
CA LYS A 226 -11.14 -15.80 23.75
C LYS A 226 -12.44 -15.39 24.46
N ASN A 227 -12.34 -14.86 25.68
CA ASN A 227 -13.47 -14.38 26.47
C ASN A 227 -13.65 -12.86 26.36
N ILE A 228 -12.88 -12.20 25.49
CA ILE A 228 -12.95 -10.76 25.28
C ILE A 228 -14.36 -10.31 24.90
N THR A 229 -14.82 -9.22 25.50
CA THR A 229 -16.13 -8.64 25.17
C THR A 229 -16.05 -7.75 23.93
N LYS A 230 -17.22 -7.51 23.31
CA LYS A 230 -17.33 -6.57 22.18
C LYS A 230 -16.81 -5.17 22.53
N ASP A 231 -17.05 -4.71 23.76
CA ASP A 231 -16.65 -3.37 24.22
C ASP A 231 -15.14 -3.26 24.43
N GLU A 232 -14.46 -4.38 24.68
CA GLU A 232 -12.99 -4.46 24.73
C GLU A 232 -12.35 -4.62 23.35
N ILE A 233 -13.04 -5.28 22.41
CA ILE A 233 -12.62 -5.38 21.00
C ILE A 233 -12.61 -3.98 20.36
N LYS A 234 -13.67 -3.18 20.56
CA LYS A 234 -13.89 -1.92 19.84
C LYS A 234 -12.73 -0.92 19.93
N PRO A 235 -12.16 -0.58 21.11
CA PRO A 235 -11.03 0.35 21.20
C PRO A 235 -9.79 -0.11 20.45
N ASN A 236 -9.54 -1.42 20.38
CA ASN A 236 -8.42 -1.96 19.62
C ASN A 236 -8.64 -1.75 18.11
N LEU A 237 -9.86 -1.99 17.61
CA LEU A 237 -10.20 -1.74 16.20
C LEU A 237 -10.18 -0.25 15.86
N GLU A 238 -10.63 0.63 16.76
CA GLU A 238 -10.51 2.10 16.61
C GLU A 238 -9.04 2.53 16.49
N LYS A 239 -8.16 1.92 17.29
CA LYS A 239 -6.73 2.18 17.21
C LYS A 239 -6.16 1.69 15.86
N ILE A 240 -6.58 0.53 15.34
CA ILE A 240 -6.18 0.06 14.00
C ILE A 240 -6.58 1.09 12.93
N GLU A 241 -7.83 1.56 12.92
CA GLU A 241 -8.28 2.56 11.92
C GLU A 241 -7.52 3.89 12.05
N LYS A 242 -7.28 4.35 13.28
CA LYS A 242 -6.54 5.58 13.52
C LYS A 242 -5.10 5.49 13.04
N GLU A 243 -4.40 4.39 13.35
CA GLU A 243 -3.01 4.19 12.93
C GLU A 243 -2.92 4.00 11.41
N THR A 244 -3.84 3.26 10.81
CA THR A 244 -3.95 3.14 9.34
C THR A 244 -4.10 4.50 8.69
N PHE A 245 -4.97 5.37 9.21
CA PHE A 245 -5.13 6.74 8.73
C PHE A 245 -3.87 7.59 8.90
N ASN A 246 -3.21 7.51 10.06
CA ASN A 246 -1.98 8.26 10.34
C ASN A 246 -0.84 7.86 9.38
N ILE A 247 -0.69 6.57 9.07
CA ILE A 247 0.30 6.09 8.10
C ILE A 247 0.04 6.72 6.73
N ARG A 248 -1.22 6.76 6.29
CA ARG A 248 -1.59 7.40 5.00
C ARG A 248 -1.33 8.90 5.02
N LYS A 249 -1.66 9.56 6.13
CA LYS A 249 -1.43 11.00 6.30
C LYS A 249 0.07 11.33 6.24
N GLN A 250 0.91 10.56 6.93
CA GLN A 250 2.35 10.76 6.93
C GLN A 250 2.93 10.64 5.51
N LYS A 251 2.52 9.63 4.74
CA LYS A 251 2.94 9.49 3.33
C LYS A 251 2.58 10.71 2.48
N LEU A 252 1.39 11.27 2.68
CA LEU A 252 0.98 12.50 1.99
C LEU A 252 1.82 13.70 2.43
N ASP A 253 2.03 13.86 3.73
CA ASP A 253 2.84 14.95 4.28
C ASP A 253 4.29 14.87 3.76
N ASP A 254 4.91 13.69 3.75
CA ASP A 254 6.25 13.43 3.22
C ASP A 254 6.33 13.75 1.72
N TYR A 255 5.32 13.36 0.94
CA TYR A 255 5.24 13.68 -0.49
C TYR A 255 5.10 15.19 -0.74
N LEU A 256 4.28 15.89 0.05
CA LEU A 256 4.12 17.34 -0.08
C LEU A 256 5.40 18.08 0.30
N GLU A 257 6.14 17.61 1.30
CA GLU A 257 7.43 18.18 1.67
C GLU A 257 8.49 17.95 0.57
N ASP A 258 8.55 16.76 -0.03
CA ASP A 258 9.42 16.50 -1.20
C ASP A 258 9.08 17.42 -2.39
N LYS A 259 7.78 17.61 -2.68
CA LYS A 259 7.33 18.50 -3.75
C LYS A 259 7.65 19.96 -3.45
N LYS A 260 7.49 20.38 -2.21
CA LYS A 260 7.86 21.71 -1.73
C LYS A 260 9.36 21.93 -1.91
N ASP A 261 10.21 21.03 -1.41
CA ASP A 261 11.66 21.12 -1.54
C ASP A 261 12.09 21.18 -3.01
N LYS A 262 11.55 20.30 -3.87
CA LYS A 262 11.84 20.30 -5.31
C LYS A 262 11.42 21.60 -6.00
N TYR A 263 10.32 22.20 -5.59
CA TYR A 263 9.82 23.45 -6.18
C TYR A 263 10.64 24.65 -5.71
N GLU A 264 10.78 24.82 -4.39
CA GLU A 264 11.48 25.96 -3.78
C GLU A 264 12.97 25.96 -4.15
N ASN A 265 13.58 24.78 -4.27
CA ASN A 265 15.00 24.61 -4.59
C ASN A 265 15.25 24.17 -6.04
N ALA A 266 14.27 24.33 -6.95
CA ALA A 266 14.39 23.88 -8.34
C ALA A 266 15.66 24.42 -9.06
N ASP A 267 16.00 25.68 -8.83
CA ASP A 267 17.17 26.30 -9.46
C ASP A 267 18.48 25.75 -8.90
N ILE A 268 18.53 25.42 -7.60
CA ILE A 268 19.69 24.76 -6.98
C ILE A 268 19.87 23.36 -7.57
N TYR A 269 18.78 22.59 -7.71
CA TYR A 269 18.83 21.28 -8.35
C TYR A 269 19.32 21.37 -9.80
N GLN A 270 18.86 22.37 -10.55
CA GLN A 270 19.33 22.61 -11.91
C GLN A 270 20.82 22.98 -11.92
N MET A 271 21.27 23.90 -11.07
CA MET A 271 22.69 24.29 -10.97
C MET A 271 23.59 23.11 -10.59
N LYS A 272 23.15 22.25 -9.66
CA LYS A 272 23.86 21.02 -9.28
C LYS A 272 23.99 20.05 -10.45
N SER A 273 22.91 19.88 -11.22
CA SER A 273 22.89 19.04 -12.42
C SER A 273 23.80 19.59 -13.53
N ASP A 274 23.71 20.90 -13.80
CA ASP A 274 24.54 21.61 -14.77
C ASP A 274 26.03 21.48 -14.44
N PHE A 275 26.39 21.72 -13.16
CA PHE A 275 27.77 21.59 -12.69
C PHE A 275 28.26 20.15 -12.87
N SER A 276 27.50 19.16 -12.40
CA SER A 276 27.88 17.75 -12.50
C SER A 276 28.01 17.26 -13.94
N SER A 277 27.19 17.79 -14.85
CA SER A 277 27.26 17.43 -16.27
C SER A 277 28.42 18.11 -16.98
N SER A 278 28.67 19.38 -16.67
CA SER A 278 29.79 20.14 -17.24
C SER A 278 31.13 19.63 -16.72
N HIS A 279 31.21 19.32 -15.43
CA HIS A 279 32.40 18.76 -14.79
C HIS A 279 32.80 17.42 -15.41
N ARG A 280 31.83 16.53 -15.68
CA ARG A 280 32.08 15.28 -16.41
C ARG A 280 32.63 15.48 -17.83
N ASN A 281 32.36 16.62 -18.46
CA ASN A 281 32.90 16.95 -19.78
C ASN A 281 34.32 17.53 -19.71
N ILE A 282 34.80 17.93 -18.54
CA ILE A 282 36.19 18.35 -18.31
C ILE A 282 37.03 17.07 -18.19
N TRP A 283 37.40 16.53 -19.34
CA TRP A 283 37.99 15.21 -19.44
C TRP A 283 39.49 15.26 -19.72
N ILE A 284 40.25 14.58 -18.88
CA ILE A 284 41.67 14.30 -19.15
C ILE A 284 41.75 13.08 -20.06
N ASN A 285 42.18 13.26 -21.32
CA ASN A 285 42.27 12.19 -22.31
C ASN A 285 43.32 11.11 -21.96
N ASP A 286 44.37 11.48 -21.23
CA ASP A 286 45.41 10.54 -20.80
C ASP A 286 44.95 9.71 -19.59
N TRP A 287 44.78 8.40 -19.79
CA TRP A 287 44.33 7.49 -18.73
C TRP A 287 45.32 7.34 -17.58
N ARG A 288 46.63 7.53 -17.83
CA ARG A 288 47.70 7.42 -16.82
C ARG A 288 47.65 8.60 -15.85
N VAL A 289 47.27 9.76 -16.37
CA VAL A 289 47.00 10.98 -15.61
C VAL A 289 45.68 10.82 -14.88
N ARG A 290 44.59 10.51 -15.60
CA ARG A 290 43.22 10.41 -15.05
C ARG A 290 43.10 9.51 -13.81
N ASN A 291 43.69 8.31 -13.83
CA ASN A 291 43.62 7.39 -12.69
C ASN A 291 44.28 7.96 -11.43
N LYS A 292 45.31 8.78 -11.59
CA LYS A 292 46.03 9.41 -10.48
C LYS A 292 45.27 10.63 -9.90
N PHE A 293 44.34 11.21 -10.66
CA PHE A 293 43.54 12.39 -10.27
C PHE A 293 42.10 12.09 -9.83
N ARG A 294 41.71 10.82 -9.84
CA ARG A 294 40.36 10.39 -9.43
C ARG A 294 40.01 10.81 -8.00
N SER A 295 40.99 10.88 -7.09
CA SER A 295 40.77 11.35 -5.71
C SER A 295 40.34 12.81 -5.67
N TYR A 296 41.04 13.67 -6.41
CA TYR A 296 40.71 15.09 -6.53
C TYR A 296 39.31 15.27 -7.12
N ASP A 297 39.05 14.61 -8.26
CA ASP A 297 37.75 14.64 -8.95
C ASP A 297 36.58 14.29 -8.02
N LEU A 298 36.72 13.23 -7.22
CA LEU A 298 35.74 12.83 -6.21
C LEU A 298 35.59 13.87 -5.08
N LYS A 299 36.68 14.50 -4.62
CA LYS A 299 36.60 15.57 -3.62
C LYS A 299 35.84 16.76 -4.16
N GLN A 300 36.07 17.15 -5.42
CA GLN A 300 35.36 18.26 -6.05
C GLN A 300 33.86 18.03 -6.11
N THR A 301 33.42 16.83 -6.53
CA THR A 301 32.01 16.47 -6.55
C THR A 301 31.38 16.62 -5.15
N LYS A 302 32.04 16.10 -4.12
CA LYS A 302 31.57 16.20 -2.73
C LYS A 302 31.52 17.65 -2.21
N LEU A 303 32.52 18.45 -2.57
CA LEU A 303 32.57 19.87 -2.20
C LEU A 303 31.44 20.65 -2.86
N ALA A 304 31.17 20.40 -4.14
CA ALA A 304 30.05 20.99 -4.86
C ALA A 304 28.69 20.52 -4.28
N GLU A 305 28.54 19.22 -3.98
CA GLU A 305 27.35 18.70 -3.30
C GLU A 305 27.09 19.42 -1.98
N SER A 306 28.13 19.56 -1.14
CA SER A 306 28.03 20.28 0.13
C SER A 306 27.66 21.76 -0.06
N LEU A 307 28.21 22.44 -1.06
CA LEU A 307 27.83 23.81 -1.39
C LEU A 307 26.34 23.90 -1.71
N PHE A 308 25.83 23.06 -2.61
CA PHE A 308 24.43 23.12 -3.01
C PHE A 308 23.48 22.77 -1.85
N GLU A 309 23.81 21.80 -1.00
CA GLU A 309 22.99 21.52 0.20
C GLU A 309 22.98 22.70 1.19
N ASN A 310 24.12 23.36 1.41
CA ASN A 310 24.21 24.54 2.27
C ASN A 310 23.37 25.71 1.71
N LEU A 311 23.38 25.91 0.39
CA LEU A 311 22.58 26.94 -0.28
C LEU A 311 21.07 26.68 -0.15
N LYS A 312 20.62 25.42 -0.11
CA LYS A 312 19.21 25.07 0.16
C LYS A 312 18.79 25.45 1.57
N GLN A 313 19.71 25.35 2.54
CA GLN A 313 19.41 25.60 3.96
C GLN A 313 19.36 27.09 4.29
N ASP A 314 20.35 27.87 3.83
CA ASP A 314 20.46 29.28 4.20
C ASP A 314 21.07 30.12 3.08
N ARG A 315 20.18 30.73 2.30
CA ARG A 315 20.55 31.61 1.20
C ARG A 315 21.23 32.91 1.63
N THR A 316 21.10 33.33 2.88
CA THR A 316 21.71 34.59 3.34
C THR A 316 23.23 34.50 3.46
N LYS A 317 23.78 33.28 3.46
CA LYS A 317 25.21 32.98 3.60
C LYS A 317 25.90 32.61 2.28
N VAL A 318 25.31 32.98 1.14
CA VAL A 318 25.84 32.65 -0.19
C VAL A 318 27.32 33.00 -0.34
N ASP A 319 27.74 34.19 0.05
CA ASP A 319 29.14 34.62 -0.10
C ASP A 319 30.09 33.81 0.77
N GLN A 320 29.66 33.46 1.99
CA GLN A 320 30.41 32.58 2.88
C GLN A 320 30.58 31.19 2.25
N TYR A 321 29.48 30.57 1.79
CA TYR A 321 29.53 29.22 1.21
C TYR A 321 30.34 29.17 -0.09
N ILE A 322 30.27 30.20 -0.93
CA ILE A 322 31.13 30.32 -2.11
C ILE A 322 32.60 30.43 -1.70
N GLY A 323 32.92 31.27 -0.71
CA GLY A 323 34.28 31.45 -0.20
C GLY A 323 34.85 30.14 0.34
N ASP A 324 34.10 29.46 1.20
CA ASP A 324 34.48 28.16 1.78
C ASP A 324 34.69 27.11 0.68
N TRP A 325 33.82 27.09 -0.33
CA TRP A 325 33.94 26.16 -1.46
C TRP A 325 35.22 26.41 -2.28
N LYS A 326 35.49 27.67 -2.64
CA LYS A 326 36.69 28.06 -3.38
C LYS A 326 37.97 27.68 -2.64
N ASN A 327 38.07 28.05 -1.37
CA ASN A 327 39.25 27.80 -0.55
C ASN A 327 39.54 26.30 -0.46
N ARG A 328 38.51 25.49 -0.20
CA ARG A 328 38.66 24.03 -0.12
C ARG A 328 38.98 23.37 -1.45
N LEU A 329 38.51 23.93 -2.57
CA LEU A 329 38.89 23.47 -3.91
C LEU A 329 40.36 23.74 -4.22
N GLU A 330 40.87 24.91 -3.82
CA GLU A 330 42.26 25.28 -4.02
C GLU A 330 43.19 24.44 -3.12
N GLU A 331 42.87 24.30 -1.83
CA GLU A 331 43.58 23.39 -0.92
C GLU A 331 43.64 21.95 -1.45
N ALA A 332 42.52 21.44 -1.98
CA ALA A 332 42.47 20.11 -2.57
C ALA A 332 43.32 20.02 -3.85
N TYR A 333 43.38 21.08 -4.65
CA TYR A 333 44.19 21.11 -5.87
C TYR A 333 45.69 21.12 -5.52
N GLU A 334 46.11 21.94 -4.56
CA GLU A 334 47.49 21.98 -4.11
C GLU A 334 47.93 20.61 -3.56
N GLN A 335 47.12 20.01 -2.69
CA GLN A 335 47.44 18.75 -2.02
C GLN A 335 47.40 17.54 -2.96
N ASP A 336 46.34 17.40 -3.74
CA ASP A 336 46.14 16.20 -4.56
C ASP A 336 46.73 16.33 -5.96
N VAL A 337 46.99 17.56 -6.43
CA VAL A 337 47.50 17.83 -7.78
C VAL A 337 48.92 18.35 -7.78
N ILE A 338 49.16 19.56 -7.29
CA ILE A 338 50.47 20.21 -7.42
C ILE A 338 51.57 19.41 -6.70
N ASN A 339 51.28 18.91 -5.50
CA ASN A 339 52.22 18.12 -4.71
C ASN A 339 52.38 16.67 -5.19
N SER A 340 51.69 16.28 -6.26
CA SER A 340 51.75 14.93 -6.81
C SER A 340 52.83 14.82 -7.91
N GLN A 341 53.59 13.72 -7.91
CA GLN A 341 54.58 13.40 -8.98
C GLN A 341 54.03 13.56 -10.43
N PRO A 342 52.77 13.18 -10.74
CA PRO A 342 52.20 13.35 -12.07
C PRO A 342 52.07 14.80 -12.55
N TYR A 343 52.02 15.79 -11.65
CA TYR A 343 51.93 17.19 -12.05
C TYR A 343 53.17 17.66 -12.79
N THR A 344 54.36 17.25 -12.34
CA THR A 344 55.62 17.63 -12.97
C THR A 344 55.78 17.00 -14.36
N GLU A 345 55.29 15.77 -14.55
CA GLU A 345 55.35 15.02 -15.81
C GLU A 345 54.33 15.50 -16.85
N HIS A 346 53.17 16.01 -16.42
CA HIS A 346 52.02 16.32 -17.28
C HIS A 346 51.48 17.74 -17.10
N LYS A 347 52.34 18.67 -16.68
CA LYS A 347 52.00 20.04 -16.29
C LYS A 347 51.03 20.74 -17.25
N GLN A 348 51.35 20.78 -18.55
CA GLN A 348 50.53 21.48 -19.55
C GLN A 348 49.08 20.97 -19.61
N LEU A 349 48.89 19.65 -19.52
CA LEU A 349 47.57 19.04 -19.58
C LEU A 349 46.77 19.29 -18.28
N LEU A 350 47.45 19.39 -17.15
CA LEU A 350 46.83 19.68 -15.85
C LEU A 350 46.51 21.17 -15.69
N ASP A 351 47.35 22.05 -16.23
CA ASP A 351 47.08 23.49 -16.31
C ASP A 351 45.84 23.74 -17.20
N GLU A 352 45.69 23.05 -18.35
CA GLU A 352 44.48 23.13 -19.19
C GLU A 352 43.23 22.60 -18.47
N TYR A 353 43.36 21.50 -17.72
CA TYR A 353 42.28 20.95 -16.91
C TYR A 353 41.83 21.95 -15.83
N LYS A 354 42.79 22.55 -15.11
CA LYS A 354 42.55 23.56 -14.07
C LYS A 354 41.89 24.81 -14.66
N GLU A 355 42.31 25.27 -15.83
CA GLU A 355 41.69 26.41 -16.51
C GLU A 355 40.20 26.15 -16.81
N LYS A 356 39.87 25.01 -17.43
CA LYS A 356 38.47 24.63 -17.74
C LYS A 356 37.61 24.50 -16.48
N LEU A 357 38.22 23.96 -15.43
CA LEU A 357 37.57 23.81 -14.14
C LEU A 357 37.30 25.17 -13.49
N ASP A 358 38.27 26.07 -13.47
CA ASP A 358 38.11 27.42 -12.91
C ASP A 358 37.05 28.20 -13.68
N GLN A 359 36.98 28.04 -15.00
CA GLN A 359 35.89 28.58 -15.83
C GLN A 359 34.52 28.03 -15.40
N LEU A 360 34.39 26.71 -15.20
CA LEU A 360 33.16 26.09 -14.71
C LEU A 360 32.80 26.59 -13.31
N VAL A 361 33.76 26.67 -12.38
CA VAL A 361 33.55 27.15 -11.02
C VAL A 361 33.06 28.59 -11.03
N ASN A 362 33.72 29.48 -11.77
CA ASN A 362 33.33 30.88 -11.89
C ASN A 362 31.95 31.06 -12.53
N THR A 363 31.66 30.34 -13.61
CA THR A 363 30.32 30.33 -14.24
C THR A 363 29.25 29.87 -13.26
N THR A 364 29.56 28.86 -12.44
CA THR A 364 28.66 28.35 -11.41
C THR A 364 28.40 29.39 -10.32
N ILE A 365 29.44 30.08 -9.88
CA ILE A 365 29.35 31.16 -8.90
C ILE A 365 28.51 32.31 -9.41
N GLU A 366 28.69 32.73 -10.65
CA GLU A 366 27.86 33.78 -11.26
C GLU A 366 26.39 33.38 -11.28
N LYS A 367 26.08 32.12 -11.63
CA LYS A 367 24.72 31.59 -11.55
C LYS A 367 24.19 31.62 -10.11
N ILE A 368 24.97 31.20 -9.11
CA ILE A 368 24.58 31.22 -7.70
C ILE A 368 24.35 32.66 -7.22
N GLN A 369 25.22 33.60 -7.56
CA GLN A 369 25.12 35.01 -7.16
C GLN A 369 23.95 35.73 -7.84
N LYS A 370 23.62 35.35 -9.08
CA LYS A 370 22.41 35.84 -9.75
C LYS A 370 21.18 35.25 -9.06
N TRP A 371 21.16 33.93 -8.91
CA TRP A 371 20.10 33.22 -8.19
C TRP A 371 19.90 33.82 -6.81
N SER A 372 20.97 34.19 -6.08
CA SER A 372 20.92 34.72 -4.70
C SER A 372 20.29 36.11 -4.55
N LYS A 373 20.00 36.80 -5.66
CA LYS A 373 19.33 38.11 -5.68
C LYS A 373 17.84 38.03 -6.03
N GLU A 374 17.36 36.93 -6.61
CA GLU A 374 15.96 36.76 -7.02
C GLU A 374 15.02 36.50 -5.82
N PRO A 375 13.73 36.83 -5.82
CA PRO A 375 12.86 36.40 -4.71
C PRO A 375 12.83 34.87 -4.61
N PRO A 376 12.91 34.26 -3.39
CA PRO A 376 12.83 32.82 -3.26
C PRO A 376 11.47 32.32 -3.77
N LYS A 377 11.47 31.22 -4.50
CA LYS A 377 10.24 30.52 -4.88
C LYS A 377 9.54 30.08 -3.60
N GLN A 378 8.22 30.26 -3.54
CA GLN A 378 7.41 29.85 -2.41
C GLN A 378 6.43 28.78 -2.86
N PHE A 379 6.34 27.68 -2.11
CA PHE A 379 5.35 26.65 -2.37
C PHE A 379 3.97 27.09 -1.86
N GLY A 380 3.27 27.81 -2.73
CA GLY A 380 1.98 28.40 -2.44
C GLY A 380 0.82 27.41 -2.55
N LYS A 381 -0.40 27.96 -2.45
CA LYS A 381 -1.65 27.18 -2.52
C LYS A 381 -1.82 26.48 -3.87
N ASN A 382 -1.42 27.13 -4.97
CA ASN A 382 -1.60 26.59 -6.32
C ASN A 382 -0.68 25.40 -6.58
N GLU A 383 0.58 25.52 -6.14
CA GLU A 383 1.59 24.48 -6.24
C GLU A 383 1.20 23.28 -5.38
N ARG A 384 0.75 23.53 -4.14
CA ARG A 384 0.19 22.49 -3.27
C ARG A 384 -0.99 21.79 -3.92
N GLN A 385 -1.95 22.53 -4.47
CA GLN A 385 -3.12 21.93 -5.13
C GLN A 385 -2.73 21.07 -6.32
N THR A 386 -1.75 21.51 -7.11
CA THR A 386 -1.20 20.73 -8.24
C THR A 386 -0.53 19.45 -7.74
N ALA A 387 0.27 19.53 -6.68
CA ALA A 387 0.91 18.37 -6.06
C ALA A 387 -0.12 17.34 -5.56
N LEU A 388 -1.20 17.80 -4.93
CA LEU A 388 -2.32 16.95 -4.48
C LEU A 388 -3.01 16.24 -5.64
N GLN A 389 -3.24 16.93 -6.76
CA GLN A 389 -3.84 16.33 -7.96
C GLN A 389 -2.94 15.25 -8.58
N GLN A 390 -1.62 15.39 -8.44
CA GLN A 390 -0.62 14.42 -8.88
C GLN A 390 -0.38 13.27 -7.89
N TYR A 391 -0.91 13.35 -6.66
CA TYR A 391 -0.68 12.32 -5.66
C TYR A 391 -1.42 11.03 -6.02
N GLU A 392 -0.67 9.98 -6.34
CA GLU A 392 -1.23 8.73 -6.84
C GLU A 392 -1.76 7.83 -5.73
N ASP A 393 -1.15 7.87 -4.54
CA ASP A 393 -1.40 7.06 -3.33
C ASP A 393 -2.74 7.37 -2.61
N THR A 394 -3.79 7.58 -3.40
CA THR A 394 -5.18 7.79 -2.98
C THR A 394 -5.77 6.56 -2.29
N ASP A 395 -6.89 6.74 -1.59
CA ASP A 395 -7.66 5.65 -0.97
C ASP A 395 -8.05 4.53 -1.96
N LYS A 396 -8.34 4.88 -3.22
CA LYS A 396 -8.61 3.89 -4.28
C LYS A 396 -7.44 2.92 -4.48
N GLN A 397 -6.22 3.44 -4.59
CA GLN A 397 -5.01 2.60 -4.72
C GLN A 397 -4.71 1.88 -3.40
N PHE A 398 -4.93 2.55 -2.28
CA PHE A 398 -4.68 1.97 -0.95
C PHE A 398 -5.55 0.75 -0.63
N PHE A 399 -6.82 0.75 -1.06
CA PHE A 399 -7.74 -0.38 -0.89
C PHE A 399 -7.84 -1.27 -2.14
N GLU A 400 -6.97 -1.06 -3.13
CA GLU A 400 -6.85 -1.96 -4.27
C GLU A 400 -6.52 -3.37 -3.75
N PHE A 401 -7.24 -4.37 -4.28
CA PHE A 401 -7.13 -5.73 -3.80
C PHE A 401 -5.71 -6.28 -4.03
N GLN A 402 -5.02 -6.58 -2.93
CA GLN A 402 -3.67 -7.15 -2.91
C GLN A 402 -2.61 -6.29 -3.63
N ALA A 403 -2.77 -4.97 -3.61
CA ALA A 403 -1.76 -4.05 -4.11
C ALA A 403 -0.54 -3.94 -3.16
N LYS A 404 0.64 -3.75 -3.75
CA LYS A 404 1.94 -3.74 -3.04
C LYS A 404 2.06 -2.57 -2.08
N ARG A 405 2.44 -2.85 -0.83
CA ARG A 405 2.73 -1.86 0.21
C ARG A 405 1.55 -0.91 0.48
N GLN A 406 0.34 -1.42 0.27
CA GLN A 406 -0.92 -0.72 0.51
C GLN A 406 -1.53 -1.14 1.85
N TYR A 407 -2.84 -1.41 1.89
CA TYR A 407 -3.57 -1.69 3.12
C TYR A 407 -2.95 -2.78 4.01
N SER A 408 -2.50 -3.90 3.43
CA SER A 408 -1.98 -5.04 4.19
C SER A 408 -0.75 -4.68 5.05
N ASN A 409 0.18 -3.88 4.52
CA ASN A 409 1.31 -3.39 5.31
C ASN A 409 0.88 -2.41 6.41
N ALA A 410 -0.03 -1.49 6.10
CA ALA A 410 -0.53 -0.55 7.11
C ALA A 410 -1.29 -1.26 8.24
N LEU A 411 -2.03 -2.33 7.91
CA LEU A 411 -2.69 -3.20 8.89
C LEU A 411 -1.66 -3.91 9.78
N PHE A 412 -0.62 -4.50 9.17
CA PHE A 412 0.48 -5.13 9.89
C PHE A 412 1.18 -4.15 10.85
N ASP A 413 1.56 -2.96 10.38
CA ASP A 413 2.21 -1.94 11.21
C ASP A 413 1.30 -1.47 12.36
N SER A 414 0.01 -1.30 12.07
CA SER A 414 -1.00 -0.93 13.07
C SER A 414 -1.17 -2.00 14.16
N ILE A 415 -1.23 -3.27 13.78
CA ILE A 415 -1.33 -4.40 14.72
C ILE A 415 -0.07 -4.50 15.57
N ASN A 416 1.12 -4.39 14.98
CA ASN A 416 2.38 -4.41 15.73
C ASN A 416 2.46 -3.28 16.75
N LYS A 417 2.02 -2.07 16.39
CA LYS A 417 1.94 -0.94 17.34
C LYS A 417 0.94 -1.17 18.48
N ILE A 418 -0.12 -1.95 18.25
CA ILE A 418 -1.08 -2.33 19.29
C ILE A 418 -0.48 -3.40 20.20
N ASN A 419 0.15 -4.40 19.61
CA ASN A 419 0.84 -5.49 20.31
C ASN A 419 2.15 -5.03 20.96
N GLN A 420 2.59 -3.79 20.71
CA GLN A 420 3.87 -3.22 21.17
C GLN A 420 5.08 -4.02 20.69
N ILE A 421 5.01 -4.54 19.46
CA ILE A 421 6.07 -5.27 18.80
C ILE A 421 6.93 -4.31 17.97
N ASP A 422 8.24 -4.35 18.21
CA ASP A 422 9.25 -3.77 17.32
C ASP A 422 9.94 -4.90 16.57
N ILE A 423 9.61 -5.05 15.29
CA ILE A 423 10.11 -6.13 14.42
C ILE A 423 11.61 -6.08 14.15
N ASN A 424 12.28 -4.97 14.51
CA ASN A 424 13.71 -4.78 14.33
C ASN A 424 14.52 -5.09 15.60
N LYS A 425 13.86 -5.50 16.70
CA LYS A 425 14.51 -5.82 17.97
C LYS A 425 14.25 -7.27 18.36
N ILE A 426 15.16 -7.83 19.18
CA ILE A 426 14.89 -9.09 19.86
C ILE A 426 13.77 -8.82 20.88
N ILE A 427 12.68 -9.58 20.79
CA ILE A 427 11.56 -9.47 21.71
C ILE A 427 11.88 -10.36 22.92
N GLU A 428 11.74 -9.79 24.11
CA GLU A 428 11.83 -10.54 25.37
C GLU A 428 10.49 -11.22 25.67
N ASP A 429 10.48 -12.30 26.45
CA ASP A 429 9.24 -13.04 26.75
C ASP A 429 8.12 -12.14 27.32
N LYS A 430 8.47 -11.14 28.13
CA LYS A 430 7.55 -10.14 28.69
C LYS A 430 6.82 -9.29 27.63
N ASP A 431 7.39 -9.18 26.44
CA ASP A 431 6.81 -8.42 25.33
C ASP A 431 5.82 -9.29 24.53
N LEU A 432 5.95 -10.62 24.55
CA LEU A 432 4.98 -11.55 23.98
C LEU A 432 3.65 -11.58 24.76
N ASP A 433 3.68 -11.27 26.06
CA ASP A 433 2.48 -11.11 26.88
C ASP A 433 1.61 -9.92 26.46
N LYS A 434 2.21 -8.92 25.81
CA LYS A 434 1.51 -7.73 25.32
C LYS A 434 0.78 -7.97 24.00
N VAL A 435 1.00 -9.11 23.35
CA VAL A 435 0.31 -9.47 22.11
C VAL A 435 -1.18 -9.68 22.39
N LYS A 436 -2.01 -8.88 21.73
CA LYS A 436 -3.48 -8.90 21.88
C LYS A 436 -4.17 -9.48 20.66
N ILE A 437 -3.60 -9.27 19.47
CA ILE A 437 -4.24 -9.58 18.20
C ILE A 437 -3.27 -10.35 17.31
N PHE A 438 -3.72 -11.49 16.82
CA PHE A 438 -3.06 -12.24 15.77
C PHE A 438 -3.73 -11.94 14.42
N ARG A 439 -2.92 -11.79 13.38
CA ARG A 439 -3.40 -11.64 12.01
C ARG A 439 -3.35 -12.99 11.29
N PHE A 440 -4.44 -13.33 10.64
CA PHE A 440 -4.57 -14.46 9.75
C PHE A 440 -5.06 -13.97 8.39
N SER A 441 -4.82 -14.74 7.33
CA SER A 441 -5.28 -14.43 5.98
C SER A 441 -5.99 -15.62 5.35
N MET A 442 -6.98 -15.38 4.50
CA MET A 442 -7.71 -16.44 3.80
C MET A 442 -6.75 -17.32 2.98
N ARG A 443 -6.87 -18.64 3.15
CA ARG A 443 -6.01 -19.63 2.49
C ARG A 443 -6.80 -20.59 1.60
N TYR A 444 -7.84 -21.23 2.13
CA TYR A 444 -8.58 -22.28 1.43
C TYR A 444 -10.08 -22.22 1.77
N ILE A 445 -10.88 -22.95 0.99
CA ILE A 445 -12.30 -23.20 1.27
C ILE A 445 -12.62 -24.68 1.00
N TYR A 446 -13.26 -25.35 1.95
CA TYR A 446 -13.71 -26.74 1.81
C TYR A 446 -15.20 -26.82 1.56
N GLU A 447 -15.64 -27.73 0.69
CA GLU A 447 -17.07 -27.81 0.40
C GLU A 447 -17.85 -28.52 1.52
N ASN A 448 -17.25 -29.60 2.01
CA ASN A 448 -17.68 -30.39 3.15
C ASN A 448 -16.59 -30.30 4.20
N LYS A 449 -16.96 -29.99 5.44
CA LYS A 449 -16.10 -30.16 6.61
C LYS A 449 -16.28 -31.55 7.18
#